data_AF-A0A2V9WCD3-F1
#
_entry.id   AF-A0A2V9WCD3-F1
#
_cell.length_a   1.000
_cell.length_b   1.000
_cell.length_c   1.000
_cell.angle_alpha   90.00
_cell.angle_beta   90.00
_cell.angle_gamma   90.00
#
_symmetry.space_group_name_H-M   'P 1'
#
loop_
_entity.id
_entity.type
_entity.pdbx_description
1 polymer ?
#
loop_
_entity_poly.entity_id
_entity_poly.type
_entity_poly.pdbx_seq_one_letter_code
_entity_poly.pdbx_strand_id
1 'polypeptide(L)'
;MNSTADRIPEHRTIEALSRRKKLRRKVHGIAAALLPYRADGGVDVDAFQKNLVSTNHIGLMNAVNMDTGYVNLLTESEKHEVLRWTREALGKDVMFVAGAYIESGEGDVAELLKLAHYRSYFRLQGSTVNQPRKKSRRMPLSAKVFRRCWPLN
;
A
#
# COMPACT_ATOMS: atom_id res chain seq x y z
N MET A 1 -34.79 -13.14 -37.39
CA MET A 1 -34.67 -13.30 -35.92
C MET A 1 -33.18 -13.40 -35.60
N ASN A 2 -32.51 -12.26 -35.34
CA ASN A 2 -31.07 -12.28 -35.07
C ASN A 2 -30.85 -12.63 -33.60
N SER A 3 -30.26 -13.80 -33.40
CA SER A 3 -29.92 -14.40 -32.11
C SER A 3 -29.06 -13.45 -31.28
N THR A 4 -29.44 -13.27 -30.02
CA THR A 4 -28.74 -12.49 -28.98
C THR A 4 -27.36 -13.04 -28.61
N ALA A 5 -26.90 -14.11 -29.26
CA ALA A 5 -25.63 -14.78 -28.98
C ALA A 5 -24.37 -14.06 -29.52
N ASP A 6 -24.50 -13.02 -30.37
CA ASP A 6 -23.37 -12.52 -31.17
C ASP A 6 -22.89 -11.09 -30.83
N ARG A 7 -23.22 -10.57 -29.64
CA ARG A 7 -22.68 -9.29 -29.17
C ARG A 7 -21.76 -9.48 -27.97
N ILE A 8 -20.51 -9.88 -28.23
CA ILE A 8 -19.45 -9.64 -27.26
C ILE A 8 -19.38 -8.11 -27.05
N PRO A 9 -19.56 -7.60 -25.83
CA PRO A 9 -19.50 -6.17 -25.57
C PRO A 9 -18.15 -5.64 -26.05
N GLU A 10 -18.14 -4.51 -26.77
CA GLU A 10 -16.95 -3.90 -27.40
C GLU A 10 -15.73 -3.84 -26.43
N HIS A 11 -15.99 -3.63 -25.14
CA HIS A 11 -14.99 -3.58 -24.08
C HIS A 11 -14.19 -4.89 -23.85
N ARG A 12 -14.63 -6.03 -24.41
CA ARG A 12 -14.03 -7.36 -24.28
C ARG A 12 -13.29 -7.84 -25.54
N THR A 13 -13.22 -7.05 -26.61
CA THR A 13 -12.45 -7.43 -27.80
C THR A 13 -10.95 -7.18 -27.60
N ILE A 14 -10.12 -7.99 -28.25
CA ILE A 14 -8.66 -7.85 -28.19
C ILE A 14 -8.23 -6.48 -28.71
N GLU A 15 -8.87 -5.97 -29.76
CA GLU A 15 -8.60 -4.66 -30.34
C GLU A 15 -8.91 -3.51 -29.37
N ALA A 16 -10.04 -3.56 -28.68
CA ALA A 16 -10.40 -2.57 -27.67
C ALA A 16 -9.42 -2.58 -26.48
N LEU A 17 -8.97 -3.78 -26.04
CA LEU A 17 -7.96 -3.91 -25.00
C LEU A 17 -6.58 -3.40 -25.45
N SER A 18 -6.18 -3.70 -26.70
CA SER A 18 -4.90 -3.26 -27.25
C SER A 18 -4.82 -1.73 -27.34
N ARG A 19 -5.93 -1.07 -27.69
CA ARG A 19 -6.02 0.41 -27.81
C ARG A 19 -5.83 1.15 -26.49
N ARG A 20 -6.06 0.50 -25.34
CA ARG A 20 -5.84 1.10 -24.00
C ARG A 20 -4.39 1.09 -23.56
N LYS A 21 -3.49 0.40 -24.29
CA LYS A 21 -2.09 0.30 -23.91
C LYS A 21 -1.40 1.66 -24.07
N LYS A 22 -0.89 2.21 -22.97
CA LYS A 22 0.00 3.37 -22.99
C LYS A 22 1.43 2.90 -23.29
N LEU A 23 1.83 2.97 -24.55
CA LEU A 23 3.18 2.63 -24.98
C LEU A 23 4.21 3.60 -24.37
N ARG A 24 5.45 3.11 -24.22
CA ARG A 24 6.60 3.90 -23.73
C ARG A 24 6.40 4.52 -22.34
N ARG A 25 5.56 3.93 -21.48
CA ARG A 25 5.47 4.33 -20.08
C ARG A 25 6.81 4.11 -19.37
N LYS A 26 7.19 5.03 -18.47
CA LYS A 26 8.29 4.78 -17.53
C LYS A 26 7.91 3.59 -16.66
N VAL A 27 8.75 2.55 -16.65
CA VAL A 27 8.55 1.39 -15.79
C VAL A 27 9.11 1.75 -14.41
N HIS A 28 8.30 1.55 -13.37
CA HIS A 28 8.76 1.60 -11.99
C HIS A 28 8.93 0.16 -11.51
N GLY A 29 10.16 -0.20 -11.14
CA GLY A 29 10.48 -1.54 -10.66
C GLY A 29 10.12 -1.68 -9.18
N ILE A 30 9.24 -2.64 -8.88
CA ILE A 30 8.86 -2.98 -7.51
C ILE A 30 9.08 -4.49 -7.36
N ALA A 31 9.90 -4.89 -6.40
CA ALA A 31 10.23 -6.28 -6.14
C ALA A 31 9.49 -6.78 -4.90
N ALA A 32 8.75 -7.88 -5.05
CA ALA A 32 8.14 -8.57 -3.92
C ALA A 32 9.24 -9.23 -3.08
N ALA A 33 9.32 -8.86 -1.81
CA ALA A 33 10.32 -9.36 -0.88
C ALA A 33 9.87 -10.72 -0.32
N LEU A 34 10.78 -11.70 -0.38
CA LEU A 34 10.64 -12.97 0.31
C LEU A 34 10.88 -12.77 1.81
N LEU A 35 10.08 -13.44 2.65
CA LEU A 35 10.31 -13.54 4.11
C LEU A 35 10.97 -14.89 4.42
N PRO A 36 12.30 -14.94 4.60
CA PRO A 36 13.01 -16.20 4.85
C PRO A 36 12.78 -16.71 6.28
N TYR A 37 12.77 -18.03 6.41
CA TYR A 37 12.68 -18.74 7.67
C TYR A 37 13.90 -19.63 7.86
N ARG A 38 14.33 -19.76 9.10
CA ARG A 38 15.38 -20.67 9.56
C ARG A 38 14.80 -22.09 9.71
N ALA A 39 15.69 -23.07 9.85
CA ALA A 39 15.30 -24.47 10.03
C ALA A 39 14.47 -24.72 11.32
N ASP A 40 14.58 -23.84 12.31
CA ASP A 40 13.79 -23.88 13.55
C ASP A 40 12.37 -23.27 13.40
N GLY A 41 12.02 -22.78 12.21
CA GLY A 41 10.75 -22.12 11.94
C GLY A 41 10.69 -20.64 12.37
N GLY A 42 11.78 -20.09 12.91
CA GLY A 42 11.89 -18.66 13.18
C GLY A 42 12.18 -17.85 11.90
N VAL A 43 11.69 -16.62 11.83
CA VAL A 43 12.02 -15.71 10.73
C VAL A 43 13.51 -15.37 10.76
N ASP A 44 14.18 -15.44 9.61
CA ASP A 44 15.56 -14.97 9.45
C ASP A 44 15.58 -13.46 9.16
N VAL A 45 15.54 -12.66 10.22
CA VAL A 45 15.45 -11.19 10.13
C VAL A 45 16.69 -10.60 9.44
N ASP A 46 17.89 -11.10 9.74
CA ASP A 46 19.13 -10.61 9.15
C ASP A 46 19.17 -10.85 7.64
N ALA A 47 18.78 -12.05 7.20
CA ALA A 47 18.70 -12.36 5.77
C ALA A 47 17.63 -11.51 5.08
N PHE A 48 16.47 -11.31 5.72
CA PHE A 48 15.41 -10.45 5.22
C PHE A 48 15.89 -9.01 4.99
N GLN A 49 16.50 -8.40 6.01
CA GLN A 49 16.96 -7.01 5.93
C GLN A 49 18.07 -6.82 4.88
N LYS A 50 19.03 -7.75 4.79
CA LYS A 50 20.08 -7.72 3.75
C LYS A 50 19.49 -7.77 2.34
N ASN A 51 18.45 -8.57 2.13
CA ASN A 51 17.76 -8.64 0.84
C ASN A 51 17.05 -7.31 0.49
N LEU A 52 16.39 -6.68 1.47
CA LEU A 52 15.73 -5.38 1.27
C LEU A 52 16.73 -4.29 0.88
N VAL A 53 17.86 -4.21 1.58
CA VAL A 53 18.93 -3.24 1.30
C VAL A 53 19.51 -3.48 -0.09
N SER A 54 19.79 -4.73 -0.45
CA SER A 54 20.33 -5.08 -1.77
C SER A 54 19.37 -4.71 -2.90
N THR A 55 18.08 -5.00 -2.72
CA THR A 55 17.01 -4.65 -3.68
C THR A 55 16.91 -3.13 -3.86
N ASN A 56 16.95 -2.37 -2.76
CA ASN A 56 16.93 -0.92 -2.83
C ASN A 56 18.19 -0.35 -3.49
N HIS A 57 19.36 -0.94 -3.21
CA HIS A 57 20.64 -0.49 -3.77
C HIS A 57 20.69 -0.61 -5.30
N ILE A 58 20.04 -1.62 -5.88
CA ILE A 58 19.93 -1.77 -7.35
C ILE A 58 18.81 -0.92 -7.97
N GLY A 59 18.19 -0.03 -7.19
CA GLY A 59 17.19 0.93 -7.68
C GLY A 59 15.76 0.37 -7.79
N LEU A 60 15.47 -0.77 -7.15
CA LEU A 60 14.11 -1.32 -7.06
C LEU A 60 13.44 -0.93 -5.74
N MET A 61 12.15 -0.62 -5.79
CA MET A 61 11.35 -0.44 -4.59
C MET A 61 10.98 -1.80 -3.98
N ASN A 62 11.04 -1.92 -2.66
CA ASN A 62 10.61 -3.14 -1.96
C ASN A 62 9.09 -3.19 -1.81
N ALA A 63 8.51 -4.38 -1.97
CA ALA A 63 7.13 -4.69 -1.60
C ALA A 63 7.11 -5.83 -0.57
N VAL A 64 6.65 -5.54 0.64
CA VAL A 64 6.62 -6.47 1.78
C VAL A 64 5.18 -6.82 2.16
N ASN A 65 4.96 -7.84 2.97
CA ASN A 65 3.61 -8.37 3.26
C ASN A 65 2.83 -8.73 1.99
N MET A 66 3.52 -9.29 0.99
CA MET A 66 2.93 -9.81 -0.25
C MET A 66 2.79 -11.34 -0.15
N ASP A 67 2.12 -11.97 -1.12
CA ASP A 67 2.02 -13.44 -1.20
C ASP A 67 3.40 -14.12 -1.22
N THR A 68 4.39 -13.50 -1.88
CA THR A 68 5.79 -13.97 -1.88
C THR A 68 6.43 -13.99 -0.49
N GLY A 69 5.94 -13.15 0.42
CA GLY A 69 6.35 -13.09 1.83
C GLY A 69 5.39 -13.82 2.77
N TYR A 70 4.53 -14.70 2.25
CA TYR A 70 3.58 -15.52 3.02
C TYR A 70 2.59 -14.72 3.87
N VAL A 71 2.19 -13.52 3.45
CA VAL A 71 1.32 -12.63 4.24
C VAL A 71 0.03 -13.29 4.73
N ASN A 72 -0.49 -14.26 3.97
CA ASN A 72 -1.69 -15.02 4.29
C ASN A 72 -1.53 -15.99 5.47
N LEU A 73 -0.28 -16.31 5.86
CA LEU A 73 0.06 -17.20 6.98
C LEU A 73 0.54 -16.42 8.21
N LEU A 74 0.80 -15.12 8.07
CA LEU A 74 1.28 -14.28 9.16
C LEU A 74 0.14 -13.87 10.08
N THR A 75 0.39 -13.90 11.38
CA THR A 75 -0.43 -13.22 12.38
C THR A 75 -0.36 -11.70 12.17
N GLU A 76 -1.33 -10.97 12.71
CA GLU A 76 -1.28 -9.51 12.70
C GLU A 76 -0.01 -8.96 13.34
N SER A 77 0.48 -9.56 14.44
CA SER A 77 1.75 -9.18 15.05
C SER A 77 2.93 -9.36 14.09
N GLU A 78 3.05 -10.51 13.43
CA GLU A 78 4.15 -10.76 12.50
C GLU A 78 4.11 -9.82 11.29
N LYS A 79 2.92 -9.50 10.77
CA LYS A 79 2.76 -8.48 9.72
C LYS A 79 3.31 -7.12 10.16
N HIS A 80 3.10 -6.71 11.42
CA HIS A 80 3.66 -5.47 11.96
C HIS A 80 5.17 -5.55 12.16
N GLU A 81 5.69 -6.70 12.60
CA GLU A 81 7.13 -6.92 12.74
C GLU A 81 7.84 -6.83 11.38
N VAL A 82 7.27 -7.38 10.31
CA VAL A 82 7.80 -7.23 8.95
C VAL A 82 7.90 -5.76 8.54
N LEU A 83 6.88 -4.94 8.84
CA LEU A 83 6.92 -3.50 8.56
C LEU A 83 7.99 -2.78 9.38
N ARG A 84 8.16 -3.16 10.64
CA ARG A 84 9.19 -2.62 11.54
C ARG A 84 10.60 -2.96 11.02
N TRP A 85 10.89 -4.23 10.75
CA TRP A 85 12.18 -4.67 10.20
C TRP A 85 12.50 -4.01 8.86
N THR A 86 11.48 -3.81 8.01
CA THR A 86 11.64 -3.11 6.73
C THR A 86 12.04 -1.65 6.94
N ARG A 87 11.40 -0.97 7.88
CA ARG A 87 11.74 0.42 8.21
C ARG A 87 13.13 0.54 8.83
N GLU A 88 13.52 -0.41 9.68
CA GLU A 88 14.86 -0.48 10.27
C GLU A 88 15.95 -0.67 9.20
N ALA A 89 15.72 -1.55 8.23
CA ALA A 89 16.68 -1.83 7.17
C ALA A 89 16.86 -0.67 6.19
N LEU A 90 15.77 -0.01 5.79
CA LEU A 90 15.78 1.00 4.74
C LEU A 90 15.93 2.44 5.25
N GLY A 91 15.68 2.68 6.53
CA GLY A 91 15.64 4.02 7.11
C GLY A 91 14.32 4.76 6.82
N LYS A 92 14.12 5.92 7.46
CA LYS A 92 12.84 6.67 7.47
C LYS A 92 12.44 7.29 6.12
N ASP A 93 13.42 7.63 5.28
CA ASP A 93 13.21 8.40 4.06
C ASP A 93 13.03 7.54 2.81
N VAL A 94 13.21 6.21 2.95
CA VAL A 94 13.04 5.26 1.84
C VAL A 94 11.60 4.77 1.80
N MET A 95 11.00 4.85 0.61
CA MET A 95 9.65 4.37 0.35
C MET A 95 9.65 2.87 0.06
N PHE A 96 8.62 2.18 0.55
CA PHE A 96 8.34 0.78 0.22
C PHE A 96 6.82 0.56 0.16
N VAL A 97 6.40 -0.51 -0.53
CA VAL A 97 5.00 -0.92 -0.61
C VAL A 97 4.73 -1.96 0.47
N ALA A 98 3.62 -1.81 1.18
CA ALA A 98 3.14 -2.78 2.15
C ALA A 98 1.83 -3.39 1.63
N GLY A 99 1.80 -4.70 1.47
CA GLY A 99 0.58 -5.43 1.18
C GLY A 99 -0.40 -5.34 2.36
N ALA A 100 -1.66 -5.08 2.04
CA ALA A 100 -2.76 -5.10 2.98
C ALA A 100 -3.56 -6.37 2.73
N TYR A 101 -3.20 -7.44 3.44
CA TYR A 101 -3.95 -8.69 3.39
C TYR A 101 -5.13 -8.61 4.34
N ILE A 102 -6.30 -8.95 3.82
CA ILE A 102 -7.56 -9.03 4.55
C ILE A 102 -8.03 -10.47 4.40
N GLU A 103 -8.24 -11.16 5.52
CA GLU A 103 -8.92 -12.46 5.47
C GLU A 103 -10.35 -12.24 4.98
N SER A 104 -10.82 -13.10 4.07
CA SER A 104 -12.19 -13.06 3.57
C SER A 104 -13.17 -13.15 4.73
N GLY A 105 -13.76 -12.01 5.10
CA GLY A 105 -14.88 -11.88 6.01
C GLY A 105 -15.99 -11.06 5.35
N GLU A 106 -17.21 -11.15 5.88
CA GLU A 106 -18.34 -10.35 5.38
C GLU A 106 -18.04 -8.85 5.53
N GLY A 107 -17.91 -8.14 4.40
CA GLY A 107 -17.67 -6.70 4.39
C GLY A 107 -17.24 -6.16 3.01
N ASP A 108 -17.39 -4.86 2.81
CA ASP A 108 -16.87 -4.18 1.62
C ASP A 108 -15.33 -4.17 1.68
N VAL A 109 -14.69 -4.85 0.73
CA VAL A 109 -13.24 -4.94 0.57
C VAL A 109 -12.59 -3.55 0.55
N ALA A 110 -13.27 -2.54 -0.02
CA ALA A 110 -12.75 -1.18 -0.06
C ALA A 110 -12.73 -0.51 1.33
N GLU A 111 -13.69 -0.80 2.20
CA GLU A 111 -13.72 -0.30 3.58
C GLU A 111 -12.72 -1.06 4.47
N LEU A 112 -12.60 -2.38 4.30
CA LEU A 112 -11.62 -3.20 5.01
C LEU A 112 -10.18 -2.76 4.66
N LEU A 113 -9.93 -2.44 3.39
CA LEU A 113 -8.62 -1.94 2.94
C LEU A 113 -8.28 -0.57 3.52
N LYS A 114 -9.26 0.34 3.61
CA LYS A 114 -9.07 1.64 4.27
C LYS A 114 -8.74 1.45 5.75
N LEU A 115 -9.45 0.58 6.46
CA LEU A 115 -9.21 0.32 7.88
C LEU A 115 -7.82 -0.30 8.14
N ALA A 116 -7.41 -1.26 7.31
CA ALA A 116 -6.07 -1.86 7.37
C ALA A 116 -4.96 -0.83 7.11
N HIS A 117 -5.19 0.09 6.15
CA HIS A 117 -4.29 1.20 5.87
C HIS A 117 -4.17 2.14 7.08
N TYR A 118 -5.27 2.58 7.70
CA TYR A 118 -5.21 3.48 8.86
C TYR A 118 -4.48 2.90 10.08
N ARG A 119 -4.57 1.60 10.35
CA ARG A 119 -3.88 0.96 11.50
C ARG A 119 -2.38 0.82 11.29
N SER A 120 -1.93 0.50 10.07
CA SER A 120 -0.50 0.40 9.74
C SER A 120 0.24 1.73 9.85
N TYR A 121 -0.39 2.85 9.47
CA TYR A 121 0.24 4.17 9.56
C TYR A 121 0.29 4.72 11.01
N PHE A 122 -0.73 4.45 11.83
CA PHE A 122 -0.85 5.09 13.15
C PHE A 122 0.12 4.53 14.21
N ARG A 123 0.56 3.27 14.09
CA ARG A 123 1.51 2.66 15.06
C ARG A 123 2.98 3.00 14.77
N LEU A 124 3.31 3.35 13.52
CA LEU A 124 4.69 3.67 13.11
C LEU A 124 5.05 5.16 13.27
N GLN A 125 4.09 6.01 13.66
CA GLN A 125 4.29 7.43 13.91
C GLN A 125 3.73 7.76 15.28
N GLY A 126 4.52 7.57 16.34
CA GLY A 126 4.23 8.06 17.70
C GLY A 126 4.28 9.58 17.76
N SER A 127 3.44 10.28 16.99
CA SER A 127 3.41 11.74 16.91
C SER A 127 1.98 12.19 16.65
N THR A 128 1.47 12.95 17.62
CA THR A 128 0.15 13.59 17.63
C THR A 128 -0.04 14.51 16.44
N VAL A 129 -0.78 14.06 15.42
CA VAL A 129 -1.33 14.95 14.39
C VAL A 129 -2.83 14.72 14.25
N ASN A 130 -3.57 15.76 14.66
CA ASN A 130 -4.97 16.09 14.43
C ASN A 130 -5.85 15.06 13.72
N GLN A 131 -6.85 14.56 14.47
CA GLN A 131 -8.06 13.97 13.92
C GLN A 131 -8.65 14.82 12.79
N PRO A 132 -9.11 14.22 11.67
CA PRO A 132 -9.92 14.94 10.71
C PRO A 132 -11.24 15.33 11.39
N ARG A 133 -11.49 16.64 11.52
CA ARG A 133 -12.80 17.15 11.97
C ARG A 133 -13.88 16.58 11.06
N LYS A 134 -14.81 15.82 11.64
CA LYS A 134 -16.04 15.38 10.99
C LYS A 134 -16.71 16.59 10.32
N LYS A 135 -16.89 16.57 8.99
CA LYS A 135 -17.74 17.54 8.30
C LYS A 135 -19.17 17.33 8.76
N SER A 136 -19.61 18.10 9.77
CA SER A 136 -21.04 18.23 10.04
C SER A 136 -21.63 19.15 8.98
N ARG A 137 -22.67 18.65 8.30
CA ARG A 137 -23.55 19.48 7.48
C ARG A 137 -24.22 20.50 8.39
N ARG A 138 -23.99 21.80 8.12
CA ARG A 138 -24.96 22.91 8.27
C ARG A 138 -24.38 24.16 7.58
N MET A 139 -25.08 24.68 6.58
CA MET A 139 -24.90 26.05 6.06
C MET A 139 -25.67 27.04 6.97
N PRO A 140 -25.61 28.36 6.71
CA PRO A 140 -24.46 29.25 6.66
C PRO A 140 -24.64 30.39 7.71
N LEU A 141 -23.63 31.24 7.96
CA LEU A 141 -23.78 32.70 8.17
C LEU A 141 -22.40 33.35 8.40
N SER A 142 -22.15 34.41 7.62
CA SER A 142 -21.32 35.62 7.82
C SER A 142 -20.16 35.69 8.83
N ALA A 143 -19.14 36.47 8.41
CA ALA A 143 -18.08 37.17 9.17
C ALA A 143 -16.71 36.47 9.17
N LYS A 144 -15.74 36.94 8.35
CA LYS A 144 -14.72 37.96 8.69
C LYS A 144 -13.73 37.39 9.75
N VAL A 145 -12.43 37.17 9.49
CA VAL A 145 -11.37 38.19 9.47
C VAL A 145 -9.98 37.52 9.33
N PHE A 146 -9.08 38.15 8.55
CA PHE A 146 -7.59 38.15 8.58
C PHE A 146 -6.79 36.89 8.19
N ARG A 147 -5.94 36.87 7.13
CA ARG A 147 -4.60 37.53 6.95
C ARG A 147 -3.59 37.09 8.03
N ARG A 148 -2.31 36.80 7.78
CA ARG A 148 -1.40 36.71 6.61
C ARG A 148 -0.03 36.27 7.19
N CYS A 149 0.86 35.77 6.33
CA CYS A 149 2.33 35.81 6.45
C CYS A 149 3.02 34.91 7.50
N TRP A 150 3.85 34.00 7.00
CA TRP A 150 5.13 33.64 7.63
C TRP A 150 6.24 33.82 6.57
N PRO A 151 7.19 34.76 6.76
CA PRO A 151 8.41 34.85 5.96
C PRO A 151 9.62 34.27 6.71
N LEU A 152 10.60 33.78 5.92
CA LEU A 152 12.06 33.65 6.17
C LEU A 152 12.47 32.67 7.30
N ASN A 153 13.51 31.83 7.15
CA ASN A 153 14.78 31.93 6.43
C ASN A 153 15.04 30.76 5.48
#